data_AF-A0A7K0BGV3-F1
#
_entry.id   AF-A0A7K0BGV3-F1
#
_cell.length_a   1.000
_cell.length_b   1.000
_cell.length_c   1.000
_cell.angle_alpha   90.00
_cell.angle_beta   90.00
_cell.angle_gamma   90.00
#
_symmetry.space_group_name_H-M   'P 1'
#
loop_
_entity.id
_entity.type
_entity.pdbx_description
1 polymer ?
#
loop_
_entity_poly.entity_id
_entity_poly.type
_entity_poly.pdbx_seq_one_letter_code
_entity_poly.pdbx_strand_id
1 'polypeptide(L)'
;MSVFSQTTFEKAEKLYAQKRYNEAEILFSEFLKLQPNHAKTIEYLGDIAGHQKDWDAAITNYKKLKVTYPKIANYWYKYGGALGMKAKESNKFKALGMIDEVEQSFLTAAKLDAKHIETRWALVMLYIELPAIIGGSEKKAQKYADELILLSKVDGYLAKGYIDVYFKRYAKAENHYKKAHEIGNSKTTFEKLYDLYLNKLKDKAKANKLKEQFEK
;
A
#
# COMPACT_ATOMS: atom_id res chain seq x y z
N MET A 1 -15.28 33.49 -11.04
CA MET A 1 -15.53 32.07 -10.69
C MET A 1 -14.40 31.41 -9.88
N SER A 2 -13.24 32.04 -9.63
CA SER A 2 -12.09 31.40 -8.97
C SER A 2 -12.25 31.19 -7.45
N VAL A 3 -12.79 32.15 -6.72
CA VAL A 3 -12.87 32.08 -5.23
C VAL A 3 -13.81 30.97 -4.77
N PHE A 4 -14.99 30.83 -5.40
CA PHE A 4 -15.97 29.79 -5.04
C PHE A 4 -15.43 28.38 -5.31
N SER A 5 -14.77 28.17 -6.46
CA SER A 5 -14.16 26.88 -6.80
C SER A 5 -13.07 26.50 -5.80
N GLN A 6 -12.19 27.44 -5.42
CA GLN A 6 -11.15 27.21 -4.43
C GLN A 6 -11.73 26.83 -3.06
N THR A 7 -12.79 27.52 -2.61
CA THR A 7 -13.44 27.19 -1.33
C THR A 7 -14.11 25.81 -1.32
N THR A 8 -14.64 25.34 -2.45
CA THR A 8 -15.24 24.00 -2.55
C THR A 8 -14.19 22.91 -2.40
N PHE A 9 -13.02 23.09 -3.04
CA PHE A 9 -11.92 22.14 -2.94
C PHE A 9 -11.37 22.01 -1.52
N GLU A 10 -11.09 23.13 -0.86
CA GLU A 10 -10.56 23.14 0.52
C GLU A 10 -11.55 22.49 1.51
N LYS A 11 -12.85 22.73 1.32
CA LYS A 11 -13.90 22.07 2.11
C LYS A 11 -13.92 20.56 1.88
N ALA A 12 -13.77 20.12 0.63
CA ALA A 12 -13.71 18.70 0.29
C ALA A 12 -12.47 18.02 0.91
N GLU A 13 -11.30 18.66 0.86
CA GLU A 13 -10.09 18.17 1.52
C GLU A 13 -10.26 18.02 3.03
N LYS A 14 -10.92 19.00 3.68
CA LYS A 14 -11.21 18.94 5.12
C LYS A 14 -12.12 17.75 5.46
N LEU A 15 -13.16 17.51 4.66
CA LEU A 15 -14.05 16.36 4.83
C LEU A 15 -13.31 15.03 4.62
N TYR A 16 -12.46 14.96 3.60
CA TYR A 16 -11.61 13.81 3.34
C TYR A 16 -10.68 13.50 4.51
N ALA A 17 -10.01 14.52 5.06
CA ALA A 17 -9.15 14.39 6.24
C ALA A 17 -9.92 13.90 7.48
N GLN A 18 -11.20 14.26 7.59
CA GLN A 18 -12.13 13.76 8.63
C GLN A 18 -12.69 12.36 8.32
N LYS A 19 -12.26 11.71 7.23
CA LYS A 19 -12.77 10.42 6.73
C LYS A 19 -14.25 10.43 6.36
N ARG A 20 -14.83 11.61 6.12
CA ARG A 20 -16.22 11.80 5.66
C ARG A 20 -16.26 11.67 4.14
N TYR A 21 -15.93 10.47 3.66
CA TYR A 21 -15.65 10.22 2.24
C TYR A 21 -16.83 10.52 1.32
N ASN A 22 -18.06 10.13 1.68
CA ASN A 22 -19.25 10.37 0.87
C ASN A 22 -19.51 11.88 0.67
N GLU A 23 -19.29 12.70 1.70
CA GLU A 23 -19.48 14.15 1.60
C GLU A 23 -18.34 14.82 0.82
N ALA A 24 -17.11 14.34 1.02
CA ALA A 24 -15.96 14.80 0.25
C ALA A 24 -16.13 14.49 -1.25
N GLU A 25 -16.63 13.31 -1.59
CA GLU A 25 -16.87 12.85 -2.95
C GLU A 25 -17.82 13.76 -3.72
N ILE A 26 -18.92 14.19 -3.09
CA ILE A 26 -19.88 15.13 -3.69
C ILE A 26 -19.18 16.43 -4.07
N LEU A 27 -18.45 17.04 -3.13
CA LEU A 27 -17.77 18.32 -3.36
C LEU A 27 -16.61 18.20 -4.36
N PHE A 28 -15.84 17.10 -4.32
CA PHE A 28 -14.79 16.84 -5.31
C PHE A 28 -15.37 16.63 -6.70
N SER A 29 -16.51 15.93 -6.82
CA SER A 29 -17.20 15.73 -8.10
C SER A 29 -17.74 17.04 -8.68
N GLU A 30 -18.31 17.90 -7.84
CA GLU A 30 -18.73 19.25 -8.23
C GLU A 30 -17.54 20.11 -8.68
N PHE A 31 -16.45 20.08 -7.94
CA PHE A 31 -15.22 20.78 -8.31
C PHE A 31 -14.66 20.27 -9.64
N LEU A 32 -14.66 18.95 -9.87
CA LEU A 32 -14.15 18.36 -11.10
C LEU A 32 -14.99 18.74 -12.33
N LYS A 33 -16.30 18.97 -12.19
CA LYS A 33 -17.13 19.50 -13.29
C LYS A 33 -16.64 20.88 -13.77
N LEU A 34 -16.16 21.71 -12.84
CA LEU A 34 -15.61 23.03 -13.14
C LEU A 34 -14.14 22.97 -13.61
N GLN A 35 -13.39 21.98 -13.13
CA GLN A 35 -11.97 21.78 -13.44
C GLN A 35 -11.67 20.32 -13.84
N PRO A 36 -12.06 19.87 -15.05
CA PRO A 36 -12.08 18.44 -15.42
C PRO A 36 -10.74 17.70 -15.38
N ASN A 37 -9.63 18.44 -15.38
CA ASN A 37 -8.27 17.90 -15.41
C ASN A 37 -7.46 18.19 -14.15
N HIS A 38 -8.11 18.65 -13.07
CA HIS A 38 -7.43 18.90 -11.80
C HIS A 38 -6.93 17.60 -11.17
N ALA A 39 -5.62 17.37 -11.25
CA ALA A 39 -4.99 16.10 -10.88
C ALA A 39 -5.29 15.69 -9.44
N LYS A 40 -5.19 16.62 -8.49
CA LYS A 40 -5.39 16.34 -7.07
C LYS A 40 -6.83 15.93 -6.75
N THR A 41 -7.83 16.50 -7.44
CA THR A 41 -9.23 16.09 -7.30
C THR A 41 -9.47 14.69 -7.85
N ILE A 42 -8.91 14.38 -9.03
CA ILE A 42 -8.98 13.04 -9.61
C ILE A 42 -8.32 12.02 -8.67
N GLU A 43 -7.19 12.39 -8.06
CA GLU A 43 -6.49 11.58 -7.08
C GLU A 43 -7.35 11.31 -5.84
N TYR A 44 -7.95 12.34 -5.24
CA TYR A 44 -8.86 12.17 -4.09
C TYR A 44 -10.08 11.31 -4.41
N LEU A 45 -10.68 11.46 -5.60
CA LEU A 45 -11.80 10.62 -6.01
C LEU A 45 -11.36 9.15 -6.19
N GLY A 46 -10.15 8.91 -6.72
CA GLY A 46 -9.56 7.57 -6.76
C GLY A 46 -9.31 7.00 -5.36
N ASP A 47 -8.81 7.82 -4.42
CA ASP A 47 -8.54 7.40 -3.04
C ASP A 47 -9.84 7.07 -2.31
N ILE A 48 -10.88 7.90 -2.47
CA ILE A 48 -12.22 7.67 -1.92
C ILE A 48 -12.82 6.37 -2.47
N ALA A 49 -12.78 6.18 -3.79
CA ALA A 49 -13.27 4.95 -4.41
C ALA A 49 -12.54 3.71 -3.89
N GLY A 50 -11.21 3.80 -3.71
CA GLY A 50 -10.42 2.73 -3.09
C GLY A 50 -10.83 2.44 -1.64
N HIS A 51 -11.14 3.48 -0.85
CA HIS A 51 -11.68 3.32 0.51
C HIS A 51 -13.07 2.66 0.53
N GLN A 52 -13.91 2.96 -0.44
CA GLN A 52 -15.24 2.36 -0.61
C GLN A 52 -15.17 0.97 -1.29
N LYS A 53 -13.97 0.52 -1.70
CA LYS A 53 -13.72 -0.69 -2.51
C LYS A 53 -14.39 -0.68 -3.88
N ASP A 54 -14.74 0.50 -4.38
CA ASP A 54 -15.09 0.67 -5.79
C ASP A 54 -13.80 0.69 -6.63
N TRP A 55 -13.24 -0.50 -6.85
CA TRP A 55 -11.98 -0.62 -7.56
C TRP A 55 -12.09 -0.20 -9.03
N ASP A 56 -13.27 -0.31 -9.64
CA ASP A 56 -13.48 0.13 -11.02
C ASP A 56 -13.39 1.65 -11.15
N ALA A 57 -14.02 2.39 -10.25
CA ALA A 57 -13.89 3.84 -10.19
C ALA A 57 -12.46 4.28 -9.80
N ALA A 58 -11.82 3.59 -8.85
CA ALA A 58 -10.43 3.88 -8.46
C ALA A 58 -9.46 3.69 -9.64
N ILE A 59 -9.54 2.55 -10.33
CA ILE A 59 -8.73 2.24 -11.52
C ILE A 59 -8.96 3.30 -12.60
N THR A 60 -10.20 3.72 -12.84
CA THR A 60 -10.52 4.73 -13.85
C THR A 60 -9.84 6.07 -13.54
N ASN A 61 -9.95 6.56 -12.30
CA ASN A 61 -9.32 7.80 -11.86
C ASN A 61 -7.78 7.73 -11.93
N TYR A 62 -7.18 6.66 -11.37
CA TYR A 62 -5.73 6.51 -11.39
C TYR A 62 -5.17 6.26 -12.78
N LYS A 63 -5.91 5.58 -13.68
CA LYS A 63 -5.49 5.41 -15.08
C LYS A 63 -5.40 6.76 -15.77
N LYS A 64 -6.37 7.65 -15.55
CA LYS A 64 -6.33 9.03 -16.07
C LYS A 64 -5.08 9.77 -15.59
N LEU A 65 -4.74 9.66 -14.31
CA LEU A 65 -3.52 10.27 -13.75
C LEU A 65 -2.24 9.67 -14.32
N LYS A 66 -2.14 8.34 -14.36
CA LYS A 66 -1.00 7.60 -14.92
C LYS A 66 -0.71 7.99 -16.37
N VAL A 67 -1.76 8.11 -17.19
CA VAL A 67 -1.65 8.48 -18.61
C VAL A 67 -1.29 9.95 -18.78
N THR A 68 -1.90 10.84 -17.99
CA THR A 68 -1.70 12.30 -18.11
C THR A 68 -0.35 12.74 -17.55
N TYR A 69 0.11 12.11 -16.47
CA TYR A 69 1.35 12.45 -15.77
C TYR A 69 2.25 11.22 -15.62
N PRO A 70 2.77 10.65 -16.73
CA PRO A 70 3.45 9.36 -16.74
C PRO A 70 4.80 9.36 -16.00
N LYS A 71 5.31 10.53 -15.58
CA LYS A 71 6.55 10.66 -14.81
C LYS A 71 6.35 10.70 -13.29
N ILE A 72 5.10 10.67 -12.81
CA ILE A 72 4.80 10.68 -11.37
C ILE A 72 4.69 9.24 -10.88
N ALA A 73 5.67 8.79 -10.10
CA ALA A 73 5.75 7.42 -9.58
C ALA A 73 4.48 7.01 -8.79
N ASN A 74 3.98 7.90 -7.94
CA ASN A 74 2.82 7.63 -7.09
C ASN A 74 1.54 7.27 -7.89
N TYR A 75 1.38 7.79 -9.11
CA TYR A 75 0.21 7.46 -9.94
C TYR A 75 0.29 6.07 -10.55
N TRP A 76 1.50 5.61 -10.88
CA TRP A 76 1.72 4.21 -11.25
C TRP A 76 1.48 3.29 -10.05
N TYR A 77 1.98 3.67 -8.87
CA TYR A 77 1.76 2.93 -7.62
C TYR A 77 0.26 2.80 -7.29
N LYS A 78 -0.48 3.91 -7.25
CA LYS A 78 -1.93 3.91 -6.96
C LYS A 78 -2.73 3.11 -7.99
N TYR A 79 -2.39 3.24 -9.27
CA TYR A 79 -3.02 2.45 -10.33
C TYR A 79 -2.77 0.95 -10.16
N GLY A 80 -1.51 0.53 -9.99
CA GLY A 80 -1.14 -0.87 -9.74
C GLY A 80 -1.76 -1.43 -8.47
N GLY A 81 -1.85 -0.61 -7.42
CA GLY A 81 -2.51 -0.93 -6.16
C GLY A 81 -4.00 -1.23 -6.34
N ALA A 82 -4.74 -0.33 -6.97
CA ALA A 82 -6.17 -0.52 -7.23
C ALA A 82 -6.43 -1.74 -8.13
N LEU A 83 -5.61 -1.93 -9.17
CA LEU A 83 -5.71 -3.10 -10.05
C LEU A 83 -5.41 -4.41 -9.31
N GLY A 84 -4.41 -4.43 -8.43
CA GLY A 84 -4.09 -5.58 -7.59
C GLY A 84 -5.19 -5.91 -6.59
N MET A 85 -5.82 -4.90 -5.99
CA MET A 85 -6.99 -5.11 -5.11
C MET A 85 -8.18 -5.69 -5.87
N LYS A 86 -8.47 -5.15 -7.07
CA LYS A 86 -9.51 -5.73 -7.95
C LYS A 86 -9.20 -7.18 -8.32
N ALA A 87 -7.94 -7.50 -8.62
CA ALA A 87 -7.52 -8.86 -8.94
C ALA A 87 -7.75 -9.82 -7.77
N LYS A 88 -7.45 -9.39 -6.53
CA LYS A 88 -7.69 -10.18 -5.30
C LYS A 88 -9.16 -10.49 -5.05
N GLU A 89 -10.05 -9.58 -5.42
CA GLU A 89 -11.51 -9.75 -5.26
C GLU A 89 -12.18 -10.40 -6.50
N SER A 90 -11.42 -10.64 -7.56
CA SER A 90 -11.89 -11.26 -8.80
C SER A 90 -11.68 -12.78 -8.80
N ASN A 91 -12.33 -13.47 -9.74
CA ASN A 91 -12.01 -14.87 -10.00
C ASN A 91 -10.59 -15.01 -10.59
N LYS A 92 -10.02 -16.21 -10.47
CA LYS A 92 -8.63 -16.50 -10.86
C LYS A 92 -8.31 -16.13 -12.31
N PHE A 93 -9.22 -16.35 -13.26
CA PHE A 93 -8.98 -16.03 -14.68
C PHE A 93 -8.87 -14.52 -14.93
N LYS A 94 -9.78 -13.74 -14.34
CA LYS A 94 -9.71 -12.27 -14.42
C LYS A 94 -8.47 -11.73 -13.71
N ALA A 95 -8.15 -12.30 -12.55
CA ALA A 95 -6.95 -11.92 -11.80
C ALA A 95 -5.69 -12.15 -12.63
N LEU A 96 -5.55 -13.32 -13.29
CA LEU A 96 -4.42 -13.63 -14.17
C LEU A 96 -4.22 -12.58 -15.27
N GLY A 97 -5.31 -12.11 -15.90
CA GLY A 97 -5.23 -11.08 -16.93
C GLY A 97 -4.81 -9.69 -16.43
N MET A 98 -4.75 -9.46 -15.12
CA MET A 98 -4.37 -8.18 -14.51
C MET A 98 -2.95 -8.17 -13.94
N ILE A 99 -2.36 -9.34 -13.64
CA ILE A 99 -1.10 -9.46 -12.88
C ILE A 99 0.05 -8.75 -13.58
N ASP A 100 0.19 -8.91 -14.90
CA ASP A 100 1.29 -8.29 -15.65
C ASP A 100 1.23 -6.77 -15.58
N GLU A 101 0.04 -6.18 -15.69
CA GLU A 101 -0.12 -4.73 -15.59
C GLU A 101 0.07 -4.23 -14.15
N VAL A 102 -0.27 -5.03 -13.14
CA VAL A 102 0.06 -4.74 -11.72
C VAL A 102 1.58 -4.69 -11.53
N GLU A 103 2.30 -5.75 -11.94
CA GLU A 103 3.75 -5.83 -11.80
C GLU A 103 4.44 -4.67 -12.54
N GLN A 104 4.07 -4.43 -13.80
CA GLN A 104 4.63 -3.34 -14.60
C GLN A 104 4.39 -1.97 -13.97
N SER A 105 3.23 -1.75 -13.37
CA SER A 105 2.92 -0.49 -12.71
C SER A 105 3.82 -0.24 -11.50
N PHE A 106 4.02 -1.25 -10.64
CA PHE A 106 4.94 -1.12 -9.52
C PHE A 106 6.41 -1.01 -9.95
N LEU A 107 6.85 -1.78 -10.95
CA LEU A 107 8.21 -1.66 -11.48
C LEU A 107 8.47 -0.27 -12.08
N THR A 108 7.47 0.30 -12.77
CA THR A 108 7.57 1.66 -13.32
C THR A 108 7.63 2.70 -12.22
N ALA A 109 6.79 2.58 -11.18
CA ALA A 109 6.85 3.47 -10.01
C ALA A 109 8.22 3.40 -9.32
N ALA A 110 8.78 2.21 -9.12
CA ALA A 110 10.09 2.02 -8.48
C ALA A 110 11.24 2.59 -9.32
N LYS A 111 11.12 2.54 -10.66
CA LYS A 111 12.08 3.13 -11.60
C LYS A 111 12.01 4.66 -11.59
N LEU A 112 10.80 5.22 -11.54
CA LEU A 112 10.59 6.68 -11.52
C LEU A 112 11.01 7.31 -10.19
N ASP A 113 10.83 6.58 -9.08
CA ASP A 113 11.23 7.04 -7.75
C ASP A 113 11.94 5.94 -6.95
N ALA A 114 13.27 6.08 -6.88
CA ALA A 114 14.15 5.19 -6.13
C ALA A 114 13.95 5.25 -4.60
N LYS A 115 13.18 6.22 -4.09
CA LYS A 115 12.88 6.39 -2.66
C LYS A 115 11.44 6.03 -2.29
N HIS A 116 10.60 5.64 -3.24
CA HIS A 116 9.21 5.26 -2.97
C HIS A 116 9.13 3.96 -2.16
N ILE A 117 8.81 4.08 -0.87
CA ILE A 117 8.79 2.97 0.09
C ILE A 117 7.62 2.03 -0.19
N GLU A 118 6.43 2.57 -0.42
CA GLU A 118 5.18 1.84 -0.60
C GLU A 118 5.23 0.94 -1.83
N THR A 119 5.85 1.42 -2.92
CA THR A 119 6.04 0.61 -4.13
C THR A 119 6.92 -0.61 -3.86
N ARG A 120 7.99 -0.47 -3.08
CA ARG A 120 8.87 -1.60 -2.74
C ARG A 120 8.16 -2.60 -1.85
N TRP A 121 7.37 -2.13 -0.91
CA TRP A 121 6.47 -2.97 -0.12
C TRP A 121 5.47 -3.74 -0.99
N ALA A 122 4.85 -3.06 -1.97
CA ALA A 122 3.94 -3.69 -2.90
C ALA A 122 4.62 -4.78 -3.74
N LEU A 123 5.86 -4.55 -4.19
CA LEU A 123 6.66 -5.55 -4.91
C LEU A 123 7.04 -6.74 -4.01
N VAL A 124 7.40 -6.51 -2.74
CA VAL A 124 7.62 -7.60 -1.76
C VAL A 124 6.37 -8.47 -1.65
N MET A 125 5.21 -7.86 -1.42
CA MET A 125 3.95 -8.60 -1.29
C MET A 125 3.59 -9.33 -2.58
N LEU A 126 3.69 -8.68 -3.75
CA LEU A 126 3.36 -9.28 -5.04
C LEU A 126 4.18 -10.55 -5.29
N TYR A 127 5.51 -10.49 -5.12
CA TYR A 127 6.36 -11.64 -5.39
C TYR A 127 6.25 -12.76 -4.36
N ILE A 128 5.72 -12.49 -3.17
CA ILE A 128 5.46 -13.50 -2.14
C ILE A 128 4.08 -14.15 -2.32
N GLU A 129 3.07 -13.38 -2.69
CA GLU A 129 1.69 -13.88 -2.78
C GLU A 129 1.42 -14.62 -4.09
N LEU A 130 2.17 -14.33 -5.16
CA LEU A 130 2.03 -15.03 -6.44
C LEU A 130 2.65 -16.44 -6.42
N PRO A 131 2.02 -17.44 -7.06
CA PRO A 131 2.67 -18.70 -7.40
C PRO A 131 3.91 -18.49 -8.28
N ALA A 132 4.92 -19.35 -8.11
CA ALA A 132 6.18 -19.27 -8.85
C ALA A 132 5.99 -19.30 -10.38
N ILE A 133 5.05 -20.12 -10.87
CA ILE A 133 4.74 -20.25 -12.31
C ILE A 133 4.24 -18.95 -12.97
N ILE A 134 3.71 -18.00 -12.19
CA ILE A 134 3.15 -16.74 -12.69
C ILE A 134 3.87 -15.51 -12.13
N GLY A 135 5.14 -15.68 -11.74
CA GLY A 135 6.02 -14.56 -11.38
C GLY A 135 6.41 -14.46 -9.90
N GLY A 136 5.83 -15.29 -9.02
CA GLY A 136 6.25 -15.39 -7.62
C GLY A 136 7.74 -15.71 -7.46
N SER A 137 8.42 -15.02 -6.55
CA SER A 137 9.87 -15.17 -6.36
C SER A 137 10.36 -14.61 -5.02
N GLU A 138 10.80 -15.49 -4.12
CA GLU A 138 11.46 -15.06 -2.88
C GLU A 138 12.68 -14.17 -3.16
N LYS A 139 13.49 -14.52 -4.18
CA LYS A 139 14.68 -13.74 -4.54
C LYS A 139 14.33 -12.30 -4.93
N LYS A 140 13.29 -12.11 -5.74
CA LYS A 140 12.81 -10.76 -6.09
C LYS A 140 12.25 -10.04 -4.87
N ALA A 141 11.46 -10.72 -4.03
CA ALA A 141 10.95 -10.13 -2.79
C ALA A 141 12.08 -9.67 -1.86
N GLN A 142 13.12 -10.49 -1.68
CA GLN A 142 14.26 -10.13 -0.85
C GLN A 142 15.05 -8.96 -1.40
N LYS A 143 15.22 -8.87 -2.73
CA LYS A 143 15.82 -7.69 -3.36
C LYS A 143 15.11 -6.40 -2.93
N TYR A 144 13.77 -6.36 -2.99
CA TYR A 144 13.03 -5.15 -2.60
C TYR A 144 12.97 -4.92 -1.09
N ALA A 145 13.02 -5.99 -0.27
CA ALA A 145 13.19 -5.86 1.18
C ALA A 145 14.59 -5.31 1.55
N ASP A 146 15.62 -5.66 0.79
CA ASP A 146 16.97 -5.07 0.91
C ASP A 146 16.99 -3.62 0.44
N GLU A 147 16.28 -3.26 -0.63
CA GLU A 147 16.12 -1.83 -0.97
C GLU A 147 15.39 -1.06 0.14
N LEU A 148 14.33 -1.65 0.72
CA LEU A 148 13.62 -1.05 1.85
C LEU A 148 14.51 -0.81 3.05
N ILE A 149 15.43 -1.72 3.40
CA ILE A 149 16.30 -1.53 4.57
C ILE A 149 17.19 -0.28 4.45
N LEU A 150 17.54 0.10 3.22
CA LEU A 150 18.35 1.29 2.93
C LEU A 150 17.53 2.58 3.02
N LEU A 151 16.23 2.53 2.69
CA LEU A 151 15.32 3.66 2.75
C LEU A 151 14.72 3.88 4.14
N SER A 152 14.30 2.79 4.78
CA SER A 152 13.69 2.75 6.10
C SER A 152 14.00 1.41 6.75
N LYS A 153 14.85 1.45 7.79
CA LYS A 153 15.23 0.24 8.53
C LYS A 153 14.01 -0.50 9.09
N VAL A 154 13.00 0.25 9.55
CA VAL A 154 11.75 -0.34 10.06
C VAL A 154 11.04 -1.12 8.96
N ASP A 155 10.82 -0.49 7.81
CA ASP A 155 10.13 -1.14 6.67
C ASP A 155 10.90 -2.33 6.12
N GLY A 156 12.23 -2.22 5.99
CA GLY A 156 13.05 -3.33 5.52
C GLY A 156 13.02 -4.54 6.45
N TYR A 157 13.10 -4.31 7.77
CA TYR A 157 12.99 -5.41 8.73
C TYR A 157 11.57 -6.00 8.78
N LEU A 158 10.54 -5.18 8.71
CA LEU A 158 9.17 -5.67 8.59
C LEU A 158 8.97 -6.49 7.31
N ALA A 159 9.51 -6.06 6.16
CA ALA A 159 9.41 -6.79 4.89
C ALA A 159 10.14 -8.14 4.96
N LYS A 160 11.35 -8.18 5.51
CA LYS A 160 12.09 -9.44 5.73
C LYS A 160 11.34 -10.38 6.67
N GLY A 161 10.79 -9.85 7.76
CA GLY A 161 9.95 -10.62 8.68
C GLY A 161 8.71 -11.18 8.00
N TYR A 162 8.05 -10.40 7.14
CA TYR A 162 6.90 -10.84 6.35
C TYR A 162 7.25 -12.01 5.42
N ILE A 163 8.37 -11.90 4.68
CA ILE A 163 8.89 -12.97 3.83
C ILE A 163 9.15 -14.24 4.66
N ASP A 164 9.81 -14.12 5.81
CA ASP A 164 10.09 -15.25 6.68
C ASP A 164 8.83 -15.90 7.29
N VAL A 165 7.81 -15.11 7.65
CA VAL A 165 6.52 -15.65 8.10
C VAL A 165 5.86 -16.48 7.00
N TYR A 166 5.87 -16.00 5.75
CA TYR A 166 5.29 -16.73 4.62
C TYR A 166 5.93 -18.12 4.45
N PHE A 167 7.26 -18.19 4.52
CA PHE A 167 8.02 -19.44 4.44
C PHE A 167 8.11 -20.20 5.78
N LYS A 168 7.34 -19.80 6.80
CA LYS A 168 7.30 -20.41 8.14
C LYS A 168 8.66 -20.44 8.86
N ARG A 169 9.57 -19.53 8.51
CA ARG A 169 10.91 -19.36 9.13
C ARG A 169 10.81 -18.48 10.37
N TYR A 170 9.97 -18.87 11.33
CA TYR A 170 9.54 -17.99 12.42
C TYR A 170 10.69 -17.48 13.31
N ALA A 171 11.76 -18.25 13.49
CA ALA A 171 12.94 -17.78 14.22
C ALA A 171 13.62 -16.58 13.53
N LYS A 172 13.72 -16.60 12.19
CA LYS A 172 14.26 -15.47 11.42
C LYS A 172 13.28 -14.30 11.43
N ALA A 173 11.97 -14.58 11.29
CA ALA A 173 10.93 -13.56 11.38
C ALA A 173 10.95 -12.83 12.74
N GLU A 174 11.12 -13.56 13.85
CA GLU A 174 11.21 -12.99 15.20
C GLU A 174 12.40 -12.03 15.30
N ASN A 175 13.56 -12.44 14.79
CA ASN A 175 14.75 -11.58 14.79
C ASN A 175 14.54 -10.30 13.98
N HIS A 176 13.89 -10.38 12.82
CA HIS A 176 13.58 -9.21 12.00
C HIS A 176 12.55 -8.29 12.67
N TYR A 177 11.43 -8.83 13.16
CA TYR A 177 10.39 -8.03 13.81
C TYR A 177 10.84 -7.41 15.12
N LYS A 178 11.70 -8.07 15.90
CA LYS A 178 12.35 -7.45 17.07
C LYS A 178 13.15 -6.20 16.67
N LYS A 179 14.02 -6.31 15.66
CA LYS A 179 14.79 -5.16 15.16
C LYS A 179 13.89 -4.03 14.65
N ALA A 180 12.80 -4.37 13.94
CA ALA A 180 11.83 -3.37 13.51
C ALA A 180 11.18 -2.66 14.70
N HIS A 181 10.79 -3.40 15.73
CA HIS A 181 10.15 -2.88 16.93
C HIS A 181 11.10 -2.04 17.79
N GLU A 182 12.33 -2.48 17.98
CA GLU A 182 13.38 -1.73 18.70
C GLU A 182 13.66 -0.37 18.04
N ILE A 183 13.66 -0.30 16.70
CA ILE A 183 13.93 0.95 15.97
C ILE A 183 12.69 1.84 15.91
N GLY A 184 11.52 1.27 15.60
CA GLY A 184 10.31 2.03 15.29
C GLY A 184 9.45 2.35 16.51
N ASN A 185 9.45 1.48 17.52
CA ASN A 185 8.60 1.51 18.72
C ASN A 185 7.17 2.02 18.46
N SER A 186 6.55 1.53 17.37
CA SER A 186 5.25 1.98 16.90
C SER A 186 4.20 0.88 17.00
N LYS A 187 2.93 1.27 17.01
CA LYS A 187 1.79 0.34 16.99
C LYS A 187 1.93 -0.73 15.90
N THR A 188 2.34 -0.34 14.69
CA THR A 188 2.53 -1.28 13.57
C THR A 188 3.62 -2.30 13.85
N THR A 189 4.78 -1.87 14.37
CA THR A 189 5.88 -2.79 14.68
C THR A 189 5.54 -3.74 15.82
N PHE A 190 4.82 -3.23 16.84
CA PHE A 190 4.28 -4.01 17.95
C PHE A 190 3.31 -5.08 17.43
N GLU A 191 2.31 -4.69 16.62
CA GLU A 191 1.28 -5.60 16.12
C GLU A 191 1.87 -6.76 15.31
N LYS A 192 2.89 -6.51 14.49
CA LYS A 192 3.55 -7.56 13.69
C LYS A 192 4.31 -8.57 14.56
N LEU A 193 5.06 -8.09 15.56
CA LEU A 193 5.79 -8.96 16.47
C LEU A 193 4.84 -9.71 17.42
N TYR A 194 3.79 -9.04 17.89
CA TYR A 194 2.75 -9.62 18.72
C TYR A 194 1.97 -10.72 17.99
N ASP A 195 1.55 -10.49 16.73
CA ASP A 195 0.90 -11.50 15.89
C ASP A 195 1.79 -12.74 15.68
N LEU A 196 3.08 -12.54 15.44
CA LEU A 196 4.04 -13.64 15.34
C LEU A 196 4.06 -14.49 16.62
N TYR A 197 4.13 -13.87 17.80
CA TYR A 197 4.11 -14.59 19.07
C TYR A 197 2.79 -15.31 19.33
N LEU A 198 1.67 -14.58 19.25
CA LEU A 198 0.37 -15.09 19.63
C LEU A 198 -0.14 -16.15 18.64
N ASN A 199 -0.04 -15.88 17.34
CA ASN A 199 -0.76 -16.64 16.33
C ASN A 199 0.14 -17.63 15.57
N LYS A 200 1.41 -17.30 15.32
CA LYS A 200 2.32 -18.17 14.56
C LYS A 200 3.13 -19.11 15.46
N LEU A 201 3.72 -18.57 16.54
CA LEU A 201 4.49 -19.33 17.52
C LEU A 201 3.63 -19.90 18.65
N LYS A 202 2.43 -19.34 18.87
CA LYS A 202 1.53 -19.70 19.99
C LYS A 202 2.16 -19.52 21.37
N ASP A 203 3.10 -18.58 21.48
CA ASP A 203 3.81 -18.22 22.71
C ASP A 203 3.10 -17.05 23.40
N LYS A 204 2.07 -17.36 24.19
CA LYS A 204 1.30 -16.35 24.94
C LYS A 204 2.15 -15.59 25.96
N ALA A 205 3.19 -16.23 26.51
CA ALA A 205 4.06 -15.59 27.50
C ALA A 205 4.87 -14.47 26.86
N LYS A 206 5.50 -14.70 25.70
CA LYS A 206 6.18 -13.65 24.93
C LYS A 206 5.22 -12.55 24.48
N ALA A 207 4.02 -12.92 24.03
CA ALA A 207 3.02 -11.95 23.58
C ALA A 207 2.60 -11.00 24.72
N ASN A 208 2.26 -11.53 25.90
CA ASN A 208 1.86 -10.73 27.06
C ASN A 208 3.01 -9.84 27.54
N LYS A 209 4.24 -10.39 27.63
CA LYS A 209 5.42 -9.61 28.00
C LYS A 209 5.66 -8.44 27.06
N LEU A 210 5.52 -8.65 25.75
CA LEU A 210 5.67 -7.58 24.75
C LEU A 210 4.59 -6.51 24.94
N LYS A 211 3.34 -6.91 25.20
CA LYS A 211 2.22 -5.98 25.43
C LYS A 211 2.49 -5.09 26.66
N GLU A 212 2.89 -5.68 27.77
CA GLU A 212 3.25 -4.94 28.99
C GLU A 212 4.42 -3.97 28.78
N GLN A 213 5.36 -4.29 27.89
CA GLN A 213 6.47 -3.41 27.56
C GLN A 213 6.05 -2.24 26.67
N PHE A 214 5.08 -2.44 25.78
CA PHE A 214 4.64 -1.42 24.83
C PHE A 214 3.62 -0.43 25.44
N GLU A 215 2.87 -0.85 26.45
CA GLU A 215 1.86 -0.01 27.13
C GLU A 215 2.45 0.89 28.24
N LYS A 216 3.74 0.76 28.56
CA LYS A 216 4.47 1.60 29.51
C LYS A 216 5.02 2.85 28.85
#